data_AF-A0A968XSY3-F1
#
_entry.id   AF-A0A968XSY3-F1
#
_cell.length_a   1.000
_cell.length_b   1.000
_cell.length_c   1.000
_cell.angle_alpha   90.00
_cell.angle_beta   90.00
_cell.angle_gamma   90.00
#
_symmetry.space_group_name_H-M   'P 1'
#
loop_
_entity.id
_entity.type
_entity.pdbx_description
1 polymer ?
#
loop_
_entity_poly.entity_id
_entity_poly.type
_entity_poly.pdbx_seq_one_letter_code
_entity_poly.pdbx_strand_id
1 'polypeptide(L)' 'MAGGKAVMSTPQKHPRGIYTLFFTEMWERMSYYGMRALLVLFMVDQMRGGMGLRDEQAAAIYGLYTALVYVA' A
#
# COMPACT_ATOMS: atom_id res chain seq x y z
N MET A 1 4.71 17.53 56.26
CA MET A 1 3.82 16.82 55.32
C MET A 1 3.00 17.83 54.53
N ALA A 2 3.23 17.99 53.23
CA ALA A 2 2.29 18.66 52.32
C ALA A 2 2.53 18.14 50.90
N GLY A 3 1.48 17.58 50.31
CA GLY A 3 1.52 16.65 49.20
C GLY A 3 2.01 17.25 47.88
N GLY A 4 2.84 16.48 47.18
CA GLY A 4 3.13 16.68 45.77
C GLY A 4 1.87 16.45 44.94
N LYS A 5 1.47 17.45 44.16
CA LYS A 5 0.36 17.33 43.22
C LYS A 5 0.75 16.35 42.13
N ALA A 6 -0.03 15.28 41.97
CA ALA A 6 0.13 14.35 40.86
C ALA A 6 -0.13 15.10 39.53
N VAL A 7 0.87 15.14 38.65
CA VAL A 7 0.74 15.69 37.30
C VAL A 7 -0.07 14.68 36.49
N MET A 8 -1.33 15.01 36.20
CA MET A 8 -2.19 14.21 35.33
C MET A 8 -1.71 14.37 33.88
N SER A 9 -0.99 13.38 33.35
CA SER A 9 -0.59 13.35 31.94
C SER A 9 -1.82 13.11 31.06
N THR A 10 -2.30 14.14 30.39
CA THR A 10 -3.42 14.04 29.44
C THR A 10 -3.01 13.12 28.29
N PRO A 11 -3.82 12.11 27.90
CA PRO A 11 -3.52 11.28 26.73
C PRO A 11 -3.44 12.18 25.51
N GLN A 12 -2.30 12.17 24.83
CA GLN A 12 -2.07 12.93 23.62
C GLN A 12 -2.94 12.37 22.49
N LYS A 13 -4.12 12.95 22.28
CA LYS A 13 -5.03 12.59 21.18
C LYS A 13 -4.48 13.17 19.88
N HIS A 14 -4.32 12.34 18.87
CA HIS A 14 -3.92 12.81 17.55
C HIS A 14 -5.06 13.62 16.90
N PRO A 15 -4.74 14.68 16.14
CA PRO A 15 -5.72 15.44 15.37
C PRO A 15 -6.60 14.52 14.52
N ARG A 16 -7.91 14.78 14.50
CA ARG A 16 -8.89 13.91 13.80
C ARG A 16 -8.58 13.68 12.32
N GLY A 17 -7.97 14.66 11.64
CA GLY A 17 -7.58 14.55 10.23
C GLY A 17 -6.45 13.54 9.96
N ILE A 18 -5.58 13.26 10.94
CA ILE A 18 -4.50 12.26 10.78
C ILE A 18 -5.09 10.86 10.58
N TYR A 19 -6.22 10.54 11.22
CA TYR A 19 -6.85 9.24 11.03
C TYR A 19 -7.32 9.04 9.58
N THR A 20 -7.96 10.06 8.99
CA THR A 20 -8.37 10.01 7.58
C THR A 20 -7.14 9.87 6.69
N LEU A 21 -6.13 10.73 6.85
CA LEU A 21 -4.90 10.69 6.05
C LEU A 21 -4.19 9.34 6.18
N PHE A 22 -4.09 8.80 7.39
CA PHE A 22 -3.51 7.49 7.66
C PHE A 22 -4.24 6.38 6.92
N PHE A 23 -5.57 6.35 6.98
CA PHE A 23 -6.35 5.35 6.27
C PHE A 23 -6.24 5.48 4.75
N THR A 24 -6.26 6.69 4.20
CA THR A 24 -6.03 6.90 2.75
C THR A 24 -4.63 6.45 2.33
N GLU A 25 -3.57 6.85 3.04
CA GLU A 25 -2.19 6.44 2.74
C GLU A 25 -2.00 4.93 2.87
N MET A 26 -2.57 4.32 3.91
CA MET A 26 -2.50 2.87 4.10
C MET A 26 -3.21 2.13 2.97
N TRP A 27 -4.36 2.64 2.54
CA TRP A 27 -5.14 2.07 1.44
C TRP A 27 -4.46 2.24 0.08
N GLU A 28 -3.83 3.40 -0.17
CA GLU A 28 -3.02 3.63 -1.36
C GLU A 28 -1.84 2.66 -1.42
N ARG A 29 -1.11 2.49 -0.32
CA ARG A 29 0.02 1.55 -0.24
C ARG A 29 -0.45 0.11 -0.43
N MET A 30 -1.56 -0.28 0.20
CA MET A 30 -2.15 -1.61 0.02
C MET A 30 -2.51 -1.87 -1.45
N SER A 31 -3.19 -0.93 -2.10
CA SER A 31 -3.62 -1.07 -3.49
C SER A 31 -2.44 -1.10 -4.45
N TYR A 32 -1.42 -0.27 -4.21
CA TYR A 32 -0.18 -0.23 -4.99
C TYR A 32 0.60 -1.56 -4.92
N TYR A 33 0.85 -2.06 -3.70
CA TYR A 33 1.57 -3.32 -3.54
C TYR A 33 0.72 -4.54 -3.96
N GLY A 34 -0.59 -4.49 -3.74
CA GLY A 34 -1.52 -5.56 -4.14
C GLY A 34 -1.59 -5.73 -5.64
N MET A 35 -1.69 -4.62 -6.39
CA MET A 35 -1.68 -4.67 -7.85
C MET A 35 -0.34 -5.18 -8.38
N ARG A 36 0.79 -4.70 -7.87
CA ARG A 36 2.13 -5.23 -8.23
C ARG A 36 2.24 -6.74 -8.03
N ALA A 37 1.71 -7.27 -6.92
CA ALA A 37 1.80 -8.70 -6.60
C ALA A 37 0.86 -9.56 -7.45
N LEU A 38 -0.38 -9.11 -7.68
CA LEU A 38 -1.41 -9.89 -8.37
C LEU A 38 -1.35 -9.77 -9.90
N LEU A 39 -0.92 -8.63 -10.44
CA LEU A 39 -0.90 -8.37 -11.88
C LEU A 39 0.01 -9.36 -12.62
N VAL A 40 1.22 -9.59 -12.11
CA VAL A 40 2.17 -10.53 -12.73
C VAL A 40 1.68 -11.97 -12.63
N LEU A 41 1.13 -12.35 -11.47
CA LEU A 41 0.58 -13.69 -11.25
C LEU A 41 -0.59 -13.96 -12.20
N PHE A 42 -1.46 -12.97 -12.42
CA PHE A 42 -2.57 -13.06 -13.37
C PHE A 42 -2.11 -13.13 -14.84
N MET A 43 -1.05 -12.40 -15.19
CA MET A 43 -0.50 -12.41 -16.54
C MET A 43 0.10 -13.77 -16.92
N VAL A 44 0.85 -14.38 -16.00
CA VAL A 44 1.58 -15.64 -16.26
C VAL A 44 0.71 -16.88 -16.07
N ASP A 45 -0.36 -16.80 -15.27
CA ASP A 45 -1.23 -17.96 -15.03
C ASP A 45 -1.85 -18.50 -16.34
N GLN A 46 -1.62 -19.79 -16.57
CA GLN A 46 -2.05 -20.55 -17.76
C GLN A 46 -3.24 -21.46 -17.46
N MET A 47 -3.56 -21.71 -16.19
CA MET A 47 -4.40 -22.85 -15.78
C MET A 47 -5.69 -22.42 -15.08
N ARG A 48 -5.74 -21.23 -14.47
CA ARG A 48 -6.89 -20.76 -13.68
C ARG A 48 -7.64 -19.58 -14.30
N GLY A 49 -7.44 -19.34 -15.60
CA GLY A 49 -8.11 -18.27 -16.34
C GLY A 49 -7.33 -16.95 -16.38
N GLY A 50 -6.03 -16.98 -16.09
CA GLY A 50 -5.10 -15.89 -16.40
C GLY A 50 -4.88 -15.67 -17.91
N MET A 51 -4.10 -14.65 -18.26
CA MET A 51 -3.86 -14.29 -19.67
C MET A 51 -2.95 -15.26 -20.42
N GLY A 52 -2.30 -16.20 -19.73
CA GLY A 52 -1.43 -17.17 -20.36
C GLY A 52 -0.22 -16.55 -21.08
N LEU A 53 0.27 -15.39 -20.64
CA LEU A 53 1.42 -14.73 -21.23
C LEU A 53 2.72 -15.48 -20.88
N ARG A 54 3.69 -15.42 -21.80
CA ARG A 54 5.05 -15.86 -21.53
C ARG A 54 5.71 -14.93 -20.51
N ASP A 55 6.58 -15.45 -19.66
CA ASP A 55 7.26 -14.70 -18.59
C ASP A 55 7.92 -13.41 -19.10
N GLU A 56 8.53 -13.46 -20.29
CA GLU A 56 9.18 -12.32 -20.95
C GLU A 56 8.20 -11.17 -21.24
N GLN A 57 6.98 -11.50 -21.68
CA GLN A 57 5.93 -10.52 -22.00
C GLN A 57 5.34 -9.93 -20.72
N ALA A 58 5.10 -10.76 -19.71
CA ALA A 58 4.63 -10.30 -18.40
C ALA A 58 5.65 -9.37 -17.73
N ALA A 59 6.95 -9.69 -17.83
CA ALA A 59 8.04 -8.85 -17.33
C ALA A 59 8.14 -7.51 -18.07
N ALA A 60 7.95 -7.49 -19.39
CA ALA A 60 7.94 -6.25 -20.17
C ALA A 60 6.76 -5.33 -19.80
N ILE A 61 5.55 -5.88 -19.65
CA ILE A 61 4.36 -5.12 -19.22
C ILE A 61 4.55 -4.59 -17.80
N TYR A 62 5.09 -5.42 -16.90
CA TYR A 62 5.39 -5.03 -15.54
C TYR A 62 6.46 -3.92 -15.46
N GLY A 63 7.49 -4.01 -16.30
CA GLY A 63 8.53 -2.98 -16.43
C GLY A 63 7.96 -1.66 -16.95
N LEU A 64 7.12 -1.70 -17.98
CA LEU A 64 6.45 -0.51 -18.52
C LEU A 64 5.51 0.12 -17.50
N TYR A 65 4.75 -0.69 -16.76
CA TYR A 65 3.89 -0.22 -15.68
C TYR A 65 4.69 0.52 -14.59
N THR A 66 5.82 -0.07 -14.16
CA THR A 66 6.70 0.55 -13.17
C THR A 66 7.33 1.85 -13.70
N ALA A 67 7.71 1.87 -14.98
CA ALA A 67 8.25 3.07 -15.63
C ALA A 67 7.21 4.20 -15.70
N LEU A 68 5.96 3.89 -16.07
CA LEU A 68 4.87 4.87 -16.10
C LEU A 68 4.57 5.43 -14.71
N VAL A 69 4.58 4.60 -13.66
CA VAL A 69 4.41 5.05 -12.28
C VAL A 69 5.54 5.98 -11.83
N TYR A 70 6.77 5.77 -12.32
CA TYR A 70 7.91 6.58 -11.92
C TYR A 70 8.11 7.85 -12.76
N VAL A 71 7.62 7.84 -14.01
CA VAL A 71 7.71 8.97 -14.95
C VAL A 71 6.48 9.91 -14.86
N ALA A 72 5.33 9.42 -14.37
CA ALA A 72 4.13 10.23 -14.09
C ALA A 72 4.28 11.05 -12.80
#